data_AF-A0A349ZRS5-F1
#
_entry.id   AF-A0A349ZRS5-F1
#
_cell.length_a   1.000
_cell.length_b   1.000
_cell.length_c   1.000
_cell.angle_alpha   90.00
_cell.angle_beta   90.00
_cell.angle_gamma   90.00
#
_symmetry.space_group_name_H-M   'P 1'
#
loop_
_entity.id
_entity.type
_entity.pdbx_description
1 polymer ?
#
loop_
_entity_poly.entity_id
_entity_poly.type
_entity_poly.pdbx_seq_one_letter_code
_entity_poly.pdbx_strand_id
1 'polypeptide(L)'
;MKTLICMKGDFKMWSIKEVKQKGKAAMKANYWMTFAVSLLMMVLIGGGGGSVARSVHSTVDQQLDIKNGVENVSGNENNGAAAEAENIASEIVENINDMSDMELAALITMLMTVFAAITVLSIFYTCFNLLITKPLEVGFMNFFVKNSEAPAAFGEIKRAFSPSWMGNVLTMFLRSLYLFLWTMLFIIPGCVKIYSYALVPYIRAERPELGANETITLSRKLMNGNKFRMFLFDLSFIGWEILALLTCGILNAFYVMPYYNCSKAEIYRSILSENAGEY
;
A
#
# COMPACT_ATOMS: atom_id res chain seq x y z
N MET A 1 -26.47 23.64 46.36
CA MET A 1 -25.12 23.88 45.80
C MET A 1 -24.58 22.55 45.31
N LYS A 2 -24.66 22.34 43.99
CA LYS A 2 -24.05 21.31 43.13
C LYS A 2 -23.85 19.88 43.68
N THR A 3 -24.82 19.04 43.35
CA THR A 3 -24.66 17.60 43.10
C THR A 3 -23.60 17.40 42.01
N LEU A 4 -22.38 17.02 42.40
CA LEU A 4 -21.35 16.53 41.49
C LEU A 4 -21.76 15.11 41.08
N ILE A 5 -22.53 15.04 40.00
CA ILE A 5 -22.79 13.83 39.23
C ILE A 5 -21.41 13.32 38.81
N CYS A 6 -20.99 12.23 39.43
CA CYS A 6 -19.91 11.38 38.98
C CYS A 6 -20.34 10.78 37.63
N MET A 7 -20.21 11.55 36.54
CA MET A 7 -20.11 10.99 35.20
C MET A 7 -18.73 10.34 35.09
N LYS A 8 -18.61 9.18 35.72
CA LYS A 8 -17.69 8.15 35.23
C LYS A 8 -18.30 7.67 33.91
N GLY A 9 -18.15 8.49 32.87
CA GLY A 9 -18.40 8.05 31.52
C GLY A 9 -17.50 6.85 31.32
N ASP A 10 -18.08 5.67 31.20
CA ASP A 10 -17.36 4.52 30.70
C ASP A 10 -16.68 4.99 29.41
N PHE A 11 -15.35 5.11 29.44
CA PHE A 11 -14.55 5.31 28.22
C PHE A 11 -14.85 4.07 27.37
N LYS A 12 -15.89 4.14 26.55
CA LYS A 12 -16.35 3.05 25.70
C LYS A 12 -15.36 2.96 24.55
N MET A 13 -14.22 2.35 24.86
CA MET A 13 -13.19 2.04 23.87
C MET A 13 -13.80 1.12 22.81
N TRP A 14 -13.63 1.48 21.54
CA TRP A 14 -14.12 0.71 20.42
C TRP A 14 -13.60 -0.72 20.45
N SER A 15 -14.50 -1.66 20.16
CA SER A 15 -14.16 -3.07 20.05
C SER A 15 -13.93 -3.44 18.60
N ILE A 16 -12.88 -4.24 18.34
CA ILE A 16 -12.59 -4.79 17.00
C ILE A 16 -13.81 -5.51 16.42
N LYS A 17 -14.60 -6.20 17.26
CA LYS A 17 -15.82 -6.89 16.83
C LYS A 17 -16.91 -5.90 16.35
N GLU A 18 -17.09 -4.80 17.09
CA GLU A 18 -18.09 -3.78 16.78
C GLU A 18 -17.78 -3.06 15.46
N VAL A 19 -16.54 -2.59 15.29
CA VAL A 19 -16.13 -1.87 14.07
C VAL A 19 -16.17 -2.78 12.84
N LYS A 20 -15.84 -4.08 12.99
CA LYS A 20 -15.99 -5.08 11.93
C LYS A 20 -17.44 -5.33 11.57
N GLN A 21 -18.34 -5.40 12.55
CA GLN A 21 -19.76 -5.57 12.28
C GLN A 21 -20.35 -4.36 11.56
N LYS A 22 -20.02 -3.14 12.00
CA LYS A 22 -20.43 -1.89 11.34
C LYS A 22 -19.84 -1.78 9.93
N GLY A 23 -18.55 -2.06 9.76
CA GLY A 23 -17.88 -2.05 8.47
C GLY A 23 -18.50 -3.05 7.48
N LYS A 24 -18.87 -4.25 7.96
CA LYS A 24 -19.60 -5.24 7.15
C LYS A 24 -21.00 -4.76 6.77
N ALA A 25 -21.70 -4.06 7.66
CA ALA A 25 -23.02 -3.49 7.37
C ALA A 25 -22.92 -2.38 6.31
N ALA A 26 -21.99 -1.44 6.46
CA ALA A 26 -21.72 -0.37 5.50
C ALA A 26 -21.32 -0.90 4.12
N MET A 27 -20.46 -1.93 4.09
CA MET A 27 -20.11 -2.61 2.85
C MET A 27 -21.33 -3.26 2.18
N LYS A 28 -22.18 -3.97 2.94
CA LYS A 28 -23.37 -4.63 2.40
C LYS A 28 -24.43 -3.64 1.90
N ALA A 29 -24.54 -2.48 2.54
CA ALA A 29 -25.49 -1.43 2.13
C ALA A 29 -25.19 -0.88 0.73
N ASN A 30 -23.92 -0.91 0.29
CA ASN A 30 -23.50 -0.36 -1.00
C ASN A 30 -22.40 -1.21 -1.68
N TYR A 31 -22.63 -2.53 -1.75
CA TYR A 31 -21.58 -3.49 -2.08
C TYR A 31 -20.87 -3.21 -3.42
N TRP A 32 -21.62 -2.97 -4.49
CA TRP A 32 -21.05 -2.78 -5.83
C TRP A 32 -20.17 -1.54 -5.93
N MET A 33 -20.55 -0.44 -5.28
CA MET A 33 -19.71 0.75 -5.26
C MET A 33 -18.49 0.54 -4.37
N THR A 34 -18.65 -0.04 -3.18
CA THR A 34 -17.51 -0.33 -2.29
C THR A 34 -16.49 -1.26 -2.97
N PHE A 35 -16.96 -2.28 -3.69
CA PHE A 35 -16.13 -3.17 -4.49
C PHE A 35 -15.40 -2.40 -5.60
N ALA A 36 -16.11 -1.63 -6.43
CA ALA A 36 -15.51 -0.86 -7.52
C ALA A 36 -14.46 0.14 -7.02
N VAL A 37 -14.74 0.83 -5.92
CA VAL A 37 -13.81 1.77 -5.31
C VAL A 37 -12.58 1.07 -4.72
N SER A 38 -12.77 -0.08 -4.07
CA SER A 38 -11.66 -0.86 -3.50
C SER A 38 -10.78 -1.46 -4.59
N LEU A 39 -11.37 -1.92 -5.70
CA LEU A 39 -10.65 -2.40 -6.87
C LEU A 39 -9.84 -1.26 -7.51
N LEU A 40 -10.44 -0.08 -7.67
CA LEU A 40 -9.75 1.09 -8.18
C LEU A 40 -8.59 1.51 -7.27
N MET A 41 -8.80 1.48 -5.95
CA MET A 41 -7.75 1.73 -4.96
C MET A 41 -6.63 0.69 -5.06
N MET A 42 -6.96 -0.59 -5.25
CA MET A 42 -5.98 -1.66 -5.42
C MET A 42 -5.15 -1.47 -6.70
N VAL A 43 -5.77 -1.09 -7.82
CA VAL A 43 -5.05 -0.88 -9.09
C VAL A 43 -4.15 0.36 -9.02
N LEU A 44 -4.64 1.46 -8.43
CA LEU A 44 -3.93 2.74 -8.42
C LEU A 44 -2.92 2.87 -7.28
N ILE A 45 -3.26 2.39 -6.08
CA ILE A 45 -2.44 2.48 -4.86
C ILE A 45 -1.74 1.15 -4.55
N GLY A 46 -2.41 0.03 -4.79
CA GLY A 46 -1.90 -1.32 -4.55
C GLY A 46 -1.00 -1.88 -5.67
N GLY A 47 -0.73 -1.09 -6.72
CA GLY A 47 0.22 -1.39 -7.79
C GLY A 47 1.67 -1.48 -7.29
N GLY A 48 1.98 -2.53 -6.53
CA GLY A 48 3.32 -2.78 -5.98
C GLY A 48 3.47 -4.01 -5.08
N GLY A 49 2.40 -4.69 -4.67
CA GLY A 49 2.51 -5.99 -3.97
C GLY A 49 2.80 -7.17 -4.92
N GLY A 50 2.68 -6.96 -6.22
CA GLY A 50 2.89 -7.96 -7.27
C GLY A 50 4.15 -7.77 -8.11
N SER A 51 5.03 -6.83 -7.76
CA SER A 51 6.31 -6.70 -8.47
C SER A 51 7.25 -7.87 -8.16
N VAL A 52 7.14 -8.46 -6.96
CA VAL A 52 7.78 -9.75 -6.66
C VAL A 52 7.03 -10.90 -7.34
N ALA A 53 5.69 -10.88 -7.39
CA ALA A 53 4.94 -11.96 -8.04
C ALA A 53 5.08 -12.00 -9.58
N ARG A 54 5.33 -10.87 -10.27
CA ARG A 54 5.62 -10.87 -11.71
C ARG A 54 7.08 -11.24 -12.05
N SER A 55 8.02 -10.94 -11.15
CA SER A 55 9.39 -11.44 -11.26
C SER A 55 9.52 -12.91 -10.83
N VAL A 56 8.67 -13.36 -9.90
CA VAL A 56 8.56 -14.76 -9.45
C VAL A 56 7.75 -15.60 -10.43
N HIS A 57 6.69 -15.08 -11.08
CA HIS A 57 5.97 -15.85 -12.10
C HIS A 57 6.81 -16.05 -13.36
N SER A 58 7.64 -15.06 -13.74
CA SER A 58 8.62 -15.27 -14.82
C SER A 58 9.78 -16.20 -14.42
N THR A 59 10.10 -16.35 -13.14
CA THR A 59 11.15 -17.29 -12.68
C THR A 59 10.61 -18.68 -12.28
N VAL A 60 9.33 -18.81 -11.92
CA VAL A 60 8.68 -20.08 -11.57
C VAL A 60 8.19 -20.83 -12.81
N ASP A 61 7.69 -20.14 -13.84
CA ASP A 61 7.48 -20.78 -15.16
C ASP A 61 8.84 -21.19 -15.76
N GLN A 62 9.86 -20.34 -15.59
CA GLN A 62 11.24 -20.66 -15.97
C GLN A 62 11.82 -21.84 -15.16
N GLN A 63 11.45 -22.03 -13.88
CA GLN A 63 11.91 -23.16 -13.07
C GLN A 63 11.19 -24.48 -13.36
N LEU A 64 9.91 -24.46 -13.77
CA LEU A 64 9.17 -25.66 -14.16
C LEU A 64 9.60 -26.19 -15.54
N ASP A 65 10.00 -25.31 -16.46
CA ASP A 65 10.67 -25.70 -17.71
C ASP A 65 12.09 -26.20 -17.48
N ILE A 66 12.82 -25.64 -16.51
CA ILE A 66 14.15 -26.15 -16.13
C ILE A 66 14.05 -27.56 -15.52
N LYS A 67 13.04 -27.86 -14.70
CA LYS A 67 12.95 -29.16 -14.03
C LYS A 67 12.46 -30.29 -14.95
N ASN A 68 11.51 -30.00 -15.85
CA ASN A 68 11.07 -30.94 -16.90
C ASN A 68 12.07 -31.05 -18.06
N GLY A 69 12.91 -30.02 -18.26
CA GLY A 69 14.07 -30.08 -19.13
C GLY A 69 15.18 -30.97 -18.55
N VAL A 70 15.43 -30.92 -17.24
CA VAL A 70 16.47 -31.73 -16.57
C VAL A 70 16.09 -33.21 -16.45
N GLU A 71 14.81 -33.57 -16.25
CA GLU A 71 14.40 -34.99 -16.27
C GLU A 71 14.42 -35.60 -17.69
N ASN A 72 14.25 -34.82 -18.75
CA ASN A 72 14.45 -35.28 -20.14
C ASN A 72 15.92 -35.28 -20.59
N VAL A 73 16.80 -34.55 -19.90
CA VAL A 73 18.26 -34.59 -20.11
C VAL A 73 18.91 -35.84 -19.50
N SER A 74 18.22 -36.52 -18.57
CA SER A 74 18.66 -37.83 -18.06
C SER A 74 18.34 -39.00 -19.01
N GLY A 75 17.73 -38.76 -20.17
CA GLY A 75 17.28 -39.84 -21.05
C GLY A 75 17.22 -39.55 -22.55
N ASN A 76 17.58 -38.36 -23.03
CA ASN A 76 17.52 -38.06 -24.45
C ASN A 76 18.73 -37.28 -24.95
N GLU A 77 19.60 -37.99 -25.67
CA GLU A 77 20.63 -37.49 -26.56
C GLU A 77 20.03 -36.50 -27.56
N ASN A 78 20.02 -35.20 -27.26
CA ASN A 78 19.90 -34.13 -28.25
C ASN A 78 20.56 -32.86 -27.70
N ASN A 79 21.89 -32.84 -27.82
CA ASN A 79 22.82 -31.81 -27.35
C ASN A 79 22.73 -30.48 -28.14
N GLY A 80 21.53 -30.03 -28.54
CA GLY A 80 21.36 -28.84 -29.39
C GLY A 80 21.39 -27.54 -28.59
N ALA A 81 20.34 -27.28 -27.79
CA ALA A 81 20.13 -25.97 -27.15
C ALA A 81 21.13 -25.64 -26.03
N ALA A 82 21.59 -26.65 -25.26
CA ALA A 82 22.57 -26.43 -24.19
C ALA A 82 23.97 -26.17 -24.77
N ALA A 83 24.35 -26.90 -25.82
CA ALA A 83 25.60 -26.66 -26.54
C ALA A 83 25.57 -25.32 -27.28
N GLU A 84 24.40 -24.90 -27.79
CA GLU A 84 24.22 -23.60 -28.46
C GLU A 84 24.33 -22.43 -27.47
N ALA A 85 23.77 -22.54 -26.26
CA ALA A 85 23.97 -21.55 -25.20
C ALA A 85 25.42 -21.51 -24.69
N GLU A 86 26.09 -22.66 -24.61
CA GLU A 86 27.51 -22.76 -24.21
C GLU A 86 28.42 -22.17 -25.29
N ASN A 87 28.12 -22.40 -26.58
CA ASN A 87 28.82 -21.78 -27.72
C ASN A 87 28.65 -20.25 -27.74
N ILE A 88 27.43 -19.75 -27.50
CA ILE A 88 27.16 -18.29 -27.42
C ILE A 88 27.89 -17.69 -26.20
N ALA A 89 27.87 -18.37 -25.06
CA ALA A 89 28.56 -17.89 -23.86
C ALA A 89 30.08 -17.89 -24.05
N SER A 90 30.65 -18.93 -24.68
CA SER A 90 32.08 -18.98 -24.99
C SER A 90 32.48 -17.92 -26.00
N GLU A 91 31.67 -17.67 -27.03
CA GLU A 91 31.90 -16.64 -28.04
C GLU A 91 31.85 -15.23 -27.42
N ILE A 92 30.93 -14.99 -26.47
CA ILE A 92 30.89 -13.72 -25.72
C ILE A 92 32.13 -13.55 -24.84
N VAL A 93 32.59 -14.61 -24.17
CA VAL A 93 33.77 -14.56 -23.30
C VAL A 93 35.06 -14.36 -24.10
N GLU A 94 35.19 -15.02 -25.25
CA GLU A 94 36.33 -14.84 -26.17
C GLU A 94 36.37 -13.41 -26.70
N ASN A 95 35.24 -12.89 -27.17
CA ASN A 95 35.12 -11.50 -27.62
C ASN A 95 35.43 -10.47 -26.50
N ILE A 96 35.09 -10.75 -25.24
CA ILE A 96 35.43 -9.87 -24.11
C ILE A 96 36.91 -9.94 -23.76
N ASN A 97 37.55 -11.11 -23.88
CA ASN A 97 38.97 -11.29 -23.58
C ASN A 97 39.89 -10.75 -24.68
N ASP A 98 39.43 -10.72 -25.93
CA ASP A 98 40.16 -10.17 -27.07
C ASP A 98 40.01 -8.64 -27.19
N MET A 99 39.11 -8.02 -26.42
CA MET A 99 38.99 -6.56 -26.35
C MET A 99 40.22 -5.96 -25.68
N SER A 100 40.75 -4.89 -26.29
CA SER A 100 41.78 -4.10 -25.64
C SER A 100 41.27 -3.46 -24.34
N ASP A 101 42.16 -3.16 -23.39
CA ASP A 101 41.82 -2.50 -22.12
C ASP A 101 40.99 -1.22 -22.32
N MET A 102 41.22 -0.52 -23.44
CA MET A 102 40.49 0.70 -23.81
C MET A 102 39.05 0.42 -24.25
N GLU A 103 38.80 -0.65 -25.01
CA GLU A 103 37.47 -1.04 -25.47
C GLU A 103 36.65 -1.60 -24.31
N LEU A 104 37.27 -2.39 -23.42
CA LEU A 104 36.63 -2.92 -22.22
C LEU A 104 36.19 -1.78 -21.27
N ALA A 105 37.05 -0.78 -21.06
CA ALA A 105 36.72 0.39 -20.26
C ALA A 105 35.58 1.23 -20.88
N ALA A 106 35.55 1.37 -22.20
CA ALA A 106 34.48 2.07 -22.90
C ALA A 106 33.12 1.36 -22.76
N LEU A 107 33.10 0.03 -22.87
CA LEU A 107 31.88 -0.78 -22.71
C LEU A 107 31.35 -0.73 -21.27
N ILE A 108 32.22 -0.85 -20.26
CA ILE A 108 31.83 -0.73 -18.85
C ILE A 108 31.27 0.67 -18.57
N THR A 109 31.91 1.72 -19.09
CA THR A 109 31.44 3.11 -18.92
C THR A 109 30.09 3.34 -19.61
N MET A 110 29.86 2.75 -20.79
CA MET A 110 28.57 2.77 -21.47
C MET A 110 27.49 2.09 -20.62
N LEU A 111 27.74 0.90 -20.09
CA LEU A 111 26.77 0.18 -19.24
C LEU A 111 26.44 0.94 -17.96
N MET A 112 27.45 1.53 -17.29
CA MET A 112 27.26 2.33 -16.09
C MET A 112 26.42 3.59 -16.36
N THR A 113 26.65 4.26 -17.49
CA THR A 113 25.86 5.44 -17.87
C THR A 113 24.42 5.09 -18.24
N VAL A 114 24.19 3.97 -18.95
CA VAL A 114 22.84 3.46 -19.24
C VAL A 114 22.11 3.07 -17.96
N PHE A 115 22.78 2.36 -17.04
CA PHE A 115 22.21 1.98 -15.75
C PHE A 115 21.85 3.21 -14.90
N ALA A 116 22.72 4.22 -14.87
CA ALA A 116 22.44 5.48 -14.20
C ALA A 116 21.20 6.18 -14.80
N ALA A 117 21.08 6.22 -16.14
CA ALA A 117 19.93 6.80 -16.82
C ALA A 117 18.62 6.07 -16.48
N ILE A 118 18.61 4.73 -16.50
CA ILE A 118 17.44 3.92 -16.10
C ILE A 118 17.04 4.18 -14.65
N THR A 119 18.04 4.30 -13.76
CA THR A 119 17.80 4.60 -12.35
C THR A 119 17.15 5.97 -12.17
N VAL A 120 17.64 7.00 -12.87
CA VAL A 120 17.06 8.35 -12.83
C VAL A 120 15.62 8.35 -13.36
N LEU A 121 15.35 7.66 -14.48
CA LEU A 121 14.00 7.52 -15.03
C LEU A 121 13.06 6.78 -14.06
N SER A 122 13.55 5.75 -13.39
CA SER A 122 12.78 4.98 -12.39
C SER A 122 12.43 5.82 -11.16
N ILE A 123 13.37 6.67 -10.70
CA ILE A 123 13.12 7.63 -9.62
C ILE A 123 12.06 8.64 -10.05
N PHE A 124 12.18 9.20 -11.27
CA PHE A 124 11.20 10.15 -11.80
C PHE A 124 9.79 9.54 -11.89
N TYR A 125 9.67 8.33 -12.45
CA TYR A 125 8.42 7.58 -12.52
C TYR A 125 7.81 7.34 -11.12
N THR A 126 8.64 6.95 -10.15
CA THR A 126 8.21 6.72 -8.77
C THR A 126 7.72 8.02 -8.11
N CYS A 127 8.45 9.11 -8.28
CA CYS A 127 8.07 10.43 -7.76
C CYS A 127 6.76 10.92 -8.39
N PHE A 128 6.58 10.77 -9.70
CA PHE A 128 5.36 11.13 -10.41
C PHE A 128 4.15 10.33 -9.91
N ASN A 129 4.29 9.01 -9.79
CA ASN A 129 3.25 8.15 -9.22
C ASN A 129 2.94 8.49 -7.76
N LEU A 130 3.95 8.76 -6.95
CA LEU A 130 3.77 9.17 -5.56
C LEU A 130 2.94 10.47 -5.46
N LEU A 131 3.19 11.42 -6.36
CA LEU A 131 2.53 12.73 -6.39
C LEU A 131 1.04 12.64 -6.76
N ILE A 132 0.66 11.68 -7.61
CA ILE A 132 -0.73 11.51 -8.06
C ILE A 132 -1.50 10.54 -7.17
N THR A 133 -0.90 9.40 -6.84
CA THR A 133 -1.56 8.29 -6.16
C THR A 133 -1.80 8.57 -4.68
N LYS A 134 -0.86 9.24 -3.98
CA LYS A 134 -1.02 9.48 -2.53
C LYS A 134 -2.13 10.49 -2.21
N PRO A 135 -2.29 11.60 -2.94
CA PRO A 135 -3.42 12.51 -2.69
C PRO A 135 -4.77 11.88 -3.06
N LEU A 136 -4.77 10.97 -4.04
CA LEU A 136 -5.96 10.19 -4.39
C LEU A 136 -6.43 9.27 -3.24
N GLU A 137 -5.52 8.82 -2.37
CA GLU A 137 -5.84 8.10 -1.12
C GLU A 137 -6.87 8.87 -0.28
N VAL A 138 -6.77 10.20 -0.21
CA VAL A 138 -7.74 11.06 0.51
C VAL A 138 -9.15 10.92 -0.07
N GLY A 139 -9.28 10.84 -1.40
CA GLY A 139 -10.58 10.69 -2.07
C GLY A 139 -11.23 9.34 -1.80
N PHE A 140 -10.43 8.27 -1.81
CA PHE A 140 -10.92 6.95 -1.42
C PHE A 140 -11.38 6.93 0.03
N MET A 141 -10.59 7.52 0.95
CA MET A 141 -11.02 7.58 2.35
C MET A 141 -12.28 8.44 2.54
N ASN A 142 -12.43 9.54 1.79
CA ASN A 142 -13.68 10.31 1.79
C ASN A 142 -14.88 9.44 1.43
N PHE A 143 -14.76 8.63 0.37
CA PHE A 143 -15.81 7.70 -0.03
C PHE A 143 -16.13 6.70 1.09
N PHE A 144 -15.13 6.04 1.69
CA PHE A 144 -15.40 5.04 2.73
C PHE A 144 -16.01 5.63 4.00
N VAL A 145 -15.57 6.84 4.37
CA VAL A 145 -16.11 7.61 5.50
C VAL A 145 -17.56 7.99 5.25
N LYS A 146 -17.91 8.45 4.04
CA LYS A 146 -19.30 8.76 3.67
C LYS A 146 -20.16 7.51 3.57
N ASN A 147 -19.61 6.42 3.01
CA ASN A 147 -20.29 5.14 2.88
C ASN A 147 -20.62 4.49 4.24
N SER A 148 -19.91 4.91 5.29
CA SER A 148 -20.14 4.50 6.67
C SER A 148 -21.41 5.12 7.26
N GLU A 149 -21.79 6.32 6.82
CA GLU A 149 -23.01 7.03 7.24
C GLU A 149 -24.22 6.65 6.39
N ALA A 150 -24.06 6.67 5.08
CA ALA A 150 -25.10 6.41 4.09
C ALA A 150 -24.47 5.90 2.79
N PRO A 151 -25.21 5.17 1.94
CA PRO A 151 -24.70 4.68 0.65
C PRO A 151 -24.09 5.82 -0.18
N ALA A 152 -22.76 5.84 -0.30
CA ALA A 152 -22.04 6.92 -0.96
C ALA A 152 -21.96 6.73 -2.48
N ALA A 153 -21.98 7.84 -3.21
CA ALA A 153 -21.77 7.82 -4.65
C ALA A 153 -20.27 7.73 -4.99
N PHE A 154 -19.94 7.11 -6.13
CA PHE A 154 -18.57 7.06 -6.65
C PHE A 154 -17.95 8.46 -6.85
N GLY A 155 -18.78 9.48 -7.09
CA GLY A 155 -18.36 10.87 -7.26
C GLY A 155 -17.63 11.47 -6.05
N GLU A 156 -17.80 10.91 -4.84
CA GLU A 156 -17.14 11.37 -3.61
C GLU A 156 -15.61 11.31 -3.68
N ILE A 157 -15.05 10.47 -4.55
CA ILE A 157 -13.60 10.36 -4.76
C ILE A 157 -13.04 11.65 -5.40
N LYS A 158 -13.84 12.34 -6.24
CA LYS A 158 -13.41 13.57 -6.93
C LYS A 158 -13.08 14.69 -5.96
N ARG A 159 -13.57 14.63 -4.73
CA ARG A 159 -13.25 15.57 -3.64
C ARG A 159 -11.76 15.57 -3.27
N ALA A 160 -11.00 14.53 -3.65
CA ALA A 160 -9.54 14.57 -3.59
C ALA A 160 -8.93 15.71 -4.43
N PHE A 161 -9.56 16.06 -5.56
CA PHE A 161 -9.05 16.99 -6.56
C PHE A 161 -9.61 18.41 -6.44
N SER A 162 -10.63 18.65 -5.62
CA SER A 162 -11.27 19.95 -5.47
C SER A 162 -11.87 20.14 -4.07
N PRO A 163 -11.69 21.28 -3.37
CA PRO A 163 -10.95 22.51 -3.74
C PRO A 163 -9.49 22.58 -3.20
N SER A 164 -9.03 21.62 -2.40
CA SER A 164 -7.75 21.70 -1.68
C SER A 164 -6.68 20.69 -2.15
N TRP A 165 -6.65 20.39 -3.47
CA TRP A 165 -5.70 19.45 -4.09
C TRP A 165 -4.26 19.67 -3.61
N MET A 166 -3.76 20.91 -3.63
CA MET A 166 -2.41 21.22 -3.18
C MET A 166 -2.18 20.90 -1.70
N GLY A 167 -3.19 21.13 -0.85
CA GLY A 167 -3.15 20.75 0.55
C GLY A 167 -3.15 19.22 0.75
N ASN A 168 -3.89 18.48 -0.08
CA ASN A 168 -3.88 17.02 -0.07
C ASN A 168 -2.50 16.47 -0.48
N VAL A 169 -1.93 17.03 -1.56
CA VAL A 169 -0.57 16.75 -2.04
C VAL A 169 0.45 17.00 -0.93
N LEU A 170 0.47 18.20 -0.36
CA LEU A 170 1.43 18.58 0.65
C LEU A 170 1.29 17.71 1.91
N THR A 171 0.07 17.45 2.37
CA THR A 171 -0.16 16.61 3.57
C THR A 171 0.31 15.18 3.35
N MET A 172 0.00 14.59 2.21
CA MET A 172 0.41 13.23 1.88
C MET A 172 1.91 13.10 1.64
N PHE A 173 2.51 14.12 1.03
CA PHE A 173 3.95 14.21 0.87
C PHE A 173 4.66 14.33 2.23
N LEU A 174 4.23 15.25 3.10
CA LEU A 174 4.80 15.40 4.46
C LEU A 174 4.63 14.13 5.30
N ARG A 175 3.47 13.48 5.25
CA ARG A 175 3.24 12.18 5.89
C ARG A 175 4.26 11.15 5.40
N SER A 176 4.43 11.04 4.08
CA SER A 176 5.34 10.07 3.46
C SER A 176 6.80 10.38 3.79
N LEU A 177 7.19 11.65 3.74
CA LEU A 177 8.51 12.13 4.14
C LEU A 177 8.80 11.79 5.60
N TYR A 178 7.88 12.09 6.52
CA TYR A 178 8.06 11.73 7.93
C TYR A 178 8.14 10.23 8.15
N LEU A 179 7.30 9.43 7.49
CA LEU A 179 7.41 7.97 7.57
C LEU A 179 8.77 7.48 7.07
N PHE A 180 9.23 8.00 5.92
CA PHE A 180 10.54 7.67 5.36
C PHE A 180 11.68 8.02 6.33
N LEU A 181 11.65 9.21 6.93
CA LEU A 181 12.62 9.63 7.96
C LEU A 181 12.59 8.70 9.18
N TRP A 182 11.41 8.31 9.66
CA TRP A 182 11.28 7.40 10.80
C TRP A 182 11.79 5.99 10.49
N THR A 183 11.49 5.46 9.31
CA THR A 183 11.99 4.15 8.87
C THR A 183 13.50 4.18 8.59
N MET A 184 14.04 5.32 8.14
CA MET A 184 15.48 5.51 7.92
C MET A 184 16.25 5.61 9.24
N LEU A 185 15.66 6.24 10.26
CA LEU A 185 16.28 6.34 11.58
C LEU A 185 16.35 4.97 12.26
N PHE A 186 15.22 4.24 12.35
CA PHE A 186 15.16 2.85 12.81
C PHE A 186 13.86 2.16 12.35
N ILE A 187 13.92 0.84 12.13
CA ILE A 187 12.77 0.03 11.67
C ILE A 187 11.62 0.05 12.70
N ILE A 188 11.91 -0.19 13.99
CA ILE A 188 10.89 -0.28 15.06
C ILE A 188 10.06 1.01 15.20
N PRO A 189 10.63 2.21 15.39
CA PRO A 189 9.85 3.44 15.47
C PRO A 189 9.18 3.78 14.14
N GLY A 190 9.73 3.37 12.99
CA GLY A 190 9.05 3.41 11.70
C GLY A 190 7.69 2.72 11.74
N CYS A 191 7.65 1.46 12.20
CA CYS A 191 6.41 0.70 12.35
C CYS A 191 5.38 1.41 13.25
N VAL A 192 5.80 1.93 14.41
CA VAL A 192 4.89 2.65 15.33
C VAL A 192 4.33 3.94 14.70
N LYS A 193 5.11 4.61 13.85
CA LYS A 193 4.71 5.85 13.19
C LYS A 193 3.75 5.63 12.03
N ILE A 194 3.81 4.48 11.35
CA ILE A 194 2.79 4.07 10.37
C ILE A 194 1.40 4.10 11.01
N TYR A 195 1.23 3.49 12.18
CA TYR A 195 -0.03 3.52 12.91
C TYR A 195 -0.38 4.92 13.43
N SER A 196 0.61 5.68 13.91
CA SER A 196 0.37 7.05 14.41
C SER A 196 -0.16 8.00 13.31
N TYR A 197 0.18 7.73 12.05
CA TYR A 197 -0.22 8.53 10.88
C TYR A 197 -1.29 7.84 10.02
N ALA A 198 -1.94 6.79 10.53
CA ALA A 198 -2.95 6.03 9.80
C ALA A 198 -4.23 6.84 9.52
N LEU A 199 -4.58 7.80 10.38
CA LEU A 199 -5.81 8.59 10.26
C LEU A 199 -5.65 9.86 9.41
N VAL A 200 -4.43 10.23 9.03
CA VAL A 200 -4.14 11.41 8.19
C VAL A 200 -5.04 11.51 6.94
N PRO A 201 -5.19 10.46 6.10
CA PRO A 201 -6.06 10.55 4.93
C PRO A 201 -7.54 10.76 5.26
N TYR A 202 -8.02 10.20 6.37
CA TYR A 202 -9.40 10.34 6.83
C TYR A 202 -9.69 11.75 7.36
N ILE A 203 -8.81 12.26 8.21
CA ILE A 203 -8.92 13.62 8.76
C ILE A 203 -8.87 14.63 7.63
N ARG A 204 -7.96 14.45 6.67
CA ARG A 204 -7.80 15.36 5.54
C ARG A 204 -9.04 15.38 4.63
N ALA A 205 -9.71 14.24 4.48
CA ALA A 205 -10.93 14.13 3.67
C ALA A 205 -12.10 14.91 4.30
N GLU A 206 -12.25 14.84 5.62
CA GLU A 206 -13.32 15.52 6.34
C GLU A 206 -13.04 17.00 6.62
N ARG A 207 -11.79 17.31 6.97
CA ARG A 207 -11.32 18.62 7.43
C ARG A 207 -10.28 19.21 6.48
N PRO A 208 -10.65 19.58 5.24
CA PRO A 208 -9.73 20.14 4.25
C PRO A 208 -9.15 21.51 4.61
N GLU A 209 -9.70 22.17 5.64
CA GLU A 209 -9.23 23.44 6.20
C GLU A 209 -7.93 23.33 7.01
N LEU A 210 -7.64 22.16 7.58
CA LEU A 210 -6.45 21.98 8.44
C LEU A 210 -5.16 21.97 7.62
N GLY A 211 -4.12 22.64 8.11
CA GLY A 211 -2.79 22.56 7.51
C GLY A 211 -2.21 21.13 7.53
N ALA A 212 -1.20 20.88 6.70
CA ALA A 212 -0.56 19.56 6.60
C ALA A 212 -0.01 19.06 7.96
N ASN A 213 0.74 19.92 8.66
CA ASN A 213 1.30 19.60 9.98
C ASN A 213 0.23 19.46 11.07
N GLU A 214 -0.82 20.27 10.99
CA GLU A 214 -1.95 20.21 11.92
C GLU A 214 -2.69 18.88 11.77
N THR A 215 -2.94 18.46 10.53
CA THR A 215 -3.57 17.16 10.20
C THR A 215 -2.74 15.99 10.74
N ILE A 216 -1.42 16.00 10.52
CA ILE A 216 -0.51 14.95 11.02
C ILE A 216 -0.46 14.94 12.54
N THR A 217 -0.43 16.12 13.17
CA THR A 217 -0.43 16.26 14.63
C THR A 217 -1.75 15.77 15.23
N LEU A 218 -2.87 16.09 14.60
CA LEU A 218 -4.19 15.60 15.02
C LEU A 218 -4.29 14.08 14.89
N SER A 219 -3.82 13.50 13.78
CA SER A 219 -3.74 12.03 13.65
C SER A 219 -2.93 11.41 14.78
N ARG A 220 -1.78 12.00 15.14
CA ARG A 220 -0.94 11.49 16.23
C ARG A 220 -1.64 11.56 17.59
N LYS A 221 -2.40 12.63 17.84
CA LYS A 221 -3.20 12.82 19.06
C LYS A 221 -4.31 11.78 19.14
N LEU A 222 -5.13 11.66 18.09
CA LEU A 222 -6.24 10.69 18.01
C LEU A 222 -5.77 9.23 18.12
N MET A 223 -4.59 8.94 17.55
CA MET A 223 -4.00 7.61 17.63
C MET A 223 -3.30 7.31 18.95
N ASN A 224 -3.17 8.27 19.87
CA ASN A 224 -2.58 8.00 21.18
C ASN A 224 -3.48 7.04 21.97
N GLY A 225 -2.92 5.95 22.50
CA GLY A 225 -3.70 4.86 23.11
C GLY A 225 -4.37 3.89 22.12
N ASN A 226 -4.54 4.26 20.83
CA ASN A 226 -5.22 3.44 19.82
C ASN A 226 -4.27 2.66 18.87
N LYS A 227 -2.96 2.93 18.88
CA LYS A 227 -1.98 2.31 17.96
C LYS A 227 -1.96 0.78 18.04
N PHE A 228 -1.89 0.25 19.26
CA PHE A 228 -1.83 -1.19 19.48
C PHE A 228 -3.16 -1.87 19.10
N ARG A 229 -4.29 -1.20 19.32
CA ARG A 229 -5.60 -1.70 18.88
C ARG A 229 -5.71 -1.73 17.36
N MET A 230 -5.17 -0.74 16.66
CA MET A 230 -5.07 -0.75 15.20
C MET A 230 -4.17 -1.88 14.69
N PHE A 231 -3.06 -2.16 15.38
CA PHE A 231 -2.21 -3.32 15.09
C PHE A 231 -2.97 -4.65 15.27
N LEU A 232 -3.71 -4.82 16.38
CA LEU A 232 -4.54 -6.00 16.61
C LEU A 232 -5.66 -6.13 15.58
N PHE A 233 -6.22 -5.00 15.14
CA PHE A 233 -7.18 -4.98 14.04
C PHE A 233 -6.54 -5.51 12.74
N ASP A 234 -5.36 -5.01 12.35
CA ASP A 234 -4.66 -5.51 11.16
C ASP A 234 -4.29 -7.00 11.30
N LEU A 235 -3.82 -7.43 12.48
CA LEU A 235 -3.55 -8.83 12.78
C LEU A 235 -4.79 -9.71 12.64
N SER A 236 -5.97 -9.20 12.97
CA SER A 236 -7.23 -9.94 12.82
C SER A 236 -7.69 -10.12 11.37
N PHE A 237 -7.00 -9.49 10.40
CA PHE A 237 -7.19 -9.70 8.96
C PHE A 237 -6.17 -10.65 8.34
N ILE A 238 -5.09 -11.02 9.05
CA ILE A 238 -4.04 -11.89 8.50
C ILE A 238 -4.58 -13.24 8.02
N GLY A 239 -5.57 -13.80 8.72
CA GLY A 239 -6.22 -15.05 8.29
C GLY A 239 -6.96 -14.92 6.96
N TRP A 240 -7.54 -13.74 6.68
CA TRP A 240 -8.19 -13.44 5.41
C TRP A 240 -7.17 -13.25 4.29
N GLU A 241 -6.01 -12.67 4.58
CA GLU A 241 -4.91 -12.53 3.62
C GLU A 241 -4.31 -13.89 3.23
N ILE A 242 -4.14 -14.82 4.19
CA ILE A 242 -3.72 -16.20 3.90
C ILE A 242 -4.74 -16.89 2.98
N LEU A 243 -6.03 -16.71 3.26
CA LEU A 243 -7.10 -17.29 2.44
C LEU A 243 -7.17 -16.64 1.05
N ALA A 244 -6.86 -15.34 0.96
CA ALA A 244 -6.73 -14.65 -0.31
C ALA A 244 -5.57 -15.19 -1.13
N LEU A 245 -4.44 -15.54 -0.51
CA LEU A 245 -3.32 -16.16 -1.20
C LEU A 245 -3.72 -17.50 -1.85
N LEU A 246 -4.50 -18.32 -1.13
CA LEU A 246 -5.03 -19.60 -1.64
C LEU A 246 -6.03 -19.44 -2.80
N THR A 247 -6.64 -18.27 -2.94
CA THR A 247 -7.61 -17.96 -4.01
C THR A 247 -7.01 -17.06 -5.09
N CYS A 248 -5.68 -17.05 -5.22
CA CYS A 248 -4.93 -16.22 -6.18
C CYS A 248 -5.27 -14.72 -6.10
N GLY A 249 -5.60 -14.22 -4.89
CA GLY A 249 -5.94 -12.82 -4.65
C GLY A 249 -7.38 -12.42 -5.01
N ILE A 250 -8.19 -13.34 -5.55
CA ILE A 250 -9.59 -13.08 -5.93
C ILE A 250 -10.41 -12.72 -4.69
N LEU A 251 -10.28 -13.48 -3.61
CA LEU A 251 -10.97 -13.19 -2.35
C LEU A 251 -10.57 -11.80 -1.80
N ASN A 252 -9.31 -11.40 -2.00
CA ASN A 252 -8.84 -10.09 -1.53
C ASN A 252 -9.58 -8.95 -2.24
N ALA A 253 -9.59 -9.00 -3.57
CA ALA A 253 -10.21 -7.97 -4.41
C ALA A 253 -11.74 -7.89 -4.18
N PHE A 254 -12.42 -9.03 -4.08
CA PHE A 254 -13.89 -9.08 -4.02
C PHE A 254 -14.48 -8.86 -2.62
N TYR A 255 -13.76 -9.21 -1.56
CA TYR A 255 -14.32 -9.21 -0.21
C TYR A 255 -13.41 -8.58 0.83
N VAL A 256 -12.14 -8.99 0.92
CA VAL A 256 -11.28 -8.58 2.04
C VAL A 256 -10.99 -7.08 1.98
N MET A 257 -10.57 -6.56 0.84
CA MET A 257 -10.24 -5.14 0.65
C MET A 257 -11.44 -4.19 0.91
N PRO A 258 -12.63 -4.38 0.30
CA PRO A 258 -13.78 -3.52 0.60
C PRO A 258 -14.23 -3.62 2.05
N TYR A 259 -14.21 -4.82 2.63
CA TYR A 259 -14.56 -5.03 4.03
C TYR A 259 -13.55 -4.36 4.98
N TYR A 260 -12.26 -4.46 4.68
CA TYR A 260 -11.17 -3.87 5.45
C TYR A 260 -11.25 -2.34 5.46
N ASN A 261 -11.43 -1.72 4.29
CA ASN A 261 -11.52 -0.27 4.17
C ASN A 261 -12.78 0.31 4.85
N CYS A 262 -13.94 -0.34 4.70
CA CYS A 262 -15.14 0.04 5.45
C CYS A 262 -14.94 -0.09 6.96
N SER A 263 -14.29 -1.16 7.42
CA SER A 263 -14.02 -1.35 8.86
C SER A 263 -13.04 -0.31 9.40
N LYS A 264 -12.04 0.11 8.61
CA LYS A 264 -11.12 1.20 8.98
C LYS A 264 -11.81 2.57 9.07
N ALA A 265 -12.75 2.86 8.17
CA ALA A 265 -13.57 4.08 8.25
C ALA A 265 -14.38 4.12 9.56
N GLU A 266 -14.93 2.98 9.99
CA GLU A 266 -15.64 2.87 11.28
C GLU A 266 -14.71 3.02 12.49
N ILE A 267 -13.46 2.55 12.42
CA ILE A 267 -12.45 2.81 13.46
C ILE A 267 -12.18 4.31 13.56
N TYR A 268 -11.96 4.98 12.43
CA TYR A 268 -11.76 6.43 12.40
C TYR A 268 -12.92 7.16 13.08
N ARG A 269 -14.15 6.78 12.78
CA ARG A 269 -15.35 7.38 13.37
C ARG A 269 -15.50 7.10 14.86
N SER A 270 -15.19 5.88 15.26
CA SER A 270 -15.24 5.49 16.68
C SER A 270 -14.21 6.27 17.49
N ILE A 271 -12.97 6.38 17.00
CA ILE A 271 -11.93 7.19 17.63
C ILE A 271 -12.35 8.67 17.70
N LEU A 272 -12.92 9.21 16.62
CA LEU A 272 -13.40 10.60 16.65
C LEU A 272 -14.52 10.79 17.68
N SER A 273 -15.46 9.84 17.80
CA SER A 273 -16.56 9.91 18.77
C SER A 273 -16.08 9.81 20.22
N GLU A 274 -15.04 9.02 20.49
CA GLU A 274 -14.41 8.93 21.81
C GLU A 274 -13.72 10.25 22.21
N ASN A 275 -13.11 10.92 21.22
CA ASN A 275 -12.38 12.16 21.43
C ASN A 275 -13.30 13.40 21.33
N ALA A 276 -14.53 13.28 20.83
CA ALA A 276 -15.48 14.38 20.70
C ALA A 276 -15.95 14.94 22.06
N GLY A 277 -15.72 14.21 23.16
CA GLY A 277 -15.91 14.74 24.52
C GLY A 277 -14.74 15.61 25.02
N GLU A 278 -13.63 15.68 24.28
CA GLU A 278 -12.42 16.44 24.65
C GLU A 278 -12.22 17.72 23.81
N TYR A 279 -13.14 18.04 22.88
CA TYR A 279 -13.10 19.22 22.01
C TYR A 279 -14.40 20.01 22.03
#